data_AF-A0A0G4MS61-F1
#
_entry.id   AF-A0A0G4MS61-F1
#
_cell.length_a   1.000
_cell.length_b   1.000
_cell.length_c   1.000
_cell.angle_alpha   90.00
_cell.angle_beta   90.00
_cell.angle_gamma   90.00
#
_symmetry.space_group_name_H-M   'P 1'
#
loop_
_entity.id
_entity.type
_entity.pdbx_description
1 polymer ?
#
loop_
_entity_poly.entity_id
_entity_poly.type
_entity_poly.pdbx_seq_one_letter_code
_entity_poly.pdbx_strand_id
1 'polypeptide(L)'
;MSRLIILIEGIHSLCDEVRVRSFSRWLGRGESEDLFLPNFVMQLTQQIRRISKPITHNVNKSHSSYPIPGLDALVARQRQAAPASPLQLTGRYLHLIYALISTLIAAPHLKTVVVIDLEDRFDATRLTVGSGPNDDADHDKHDIETDTDDPLRHVHVYRPARSSIEHLRDVIAAAEHRMLYGRHDSRTREWWGTIVIGAPLAATTGSSSAAGRPSSSVQVTASWRGWMRVDRDEVRGFPLGAGVGEVLADRERRQAAVDEAPWTASCAWGSIAFQEKGVAAAKDEPPLHR
;
A
#
# COMPACT_ATOMS: atom_id res chain seq x y z
N MET A 1 0.62 -22.70 -37.24
CA MET A 1 0.85 -23.56 -36.05
C MET A 1 1.51 -22.84 -34.87
N SER A 2 2.47 -21.94 -35.09
CA SER A 2 3.22 -21.29 -33.97
C SER A 2 2.47 -20.23 -33.15
N ARG A 3 1.28 -19.78 -33.58
CA ARG A 3 0.43 -18.84 -32.81
C ARG A 3 -0.57 -19.52 -31.87
N LEU A 4 -0.80 -20.82 -32.03
CA LEU A 4 -1.76 -21.58 -31.21
C LEU A 4 -1.11 -22.11 -29.91
N ILE A 5 0.20 -22.37 -29.93
CA ILE A 5 0.96 -22.89 -28.78
C ILE A 5 1.09 -21.84 -27.66
N ILE A 6 1.22 -20.56 -28.01
CA ILE A 6 1.37 -19.46 -27.03
C ILE A 6 0.06 -19.21 -26.25
N LEU A 7 -1.09 -19.47 -26.86
CA LEU A 7 -2.38 -19.37 -26.17
C LEU A 7 -2.63 -20.55 -25.20
N ILE A 8 -1.96 -21.68 -25.43
CA ILE A 8 -2.14 -22.91 -24.65
C ILE A 8 -1.29 -22.88 -23.37
N GLU A 9 -0.06 -22.37 -23.41
CA GLU A 9 0.79 -22.31 -22.21
C GLU A 9 0.28 -21.33 -21.14
N GLY A 10 -0.33 -20.20 -21.54
CA GLY A 10 -0.94 -19.26 -20.58
C GLY A 10 -2.21 -19.78 -19.90
N ILE A 11 -2.79 -20.88 -20.41
CA ILE A 11 -4.08 -21.41 -19.97
C ILE A 11 -3.91 -22.69 -19.13
N HIS A 12 -2.77 -23.37 -19.22
CA HIS A 12 -2.47 -24.57 -18.44
C HIS A 12 -2.44 -24.33 -16.91
N SER A 13 -2.26 -23.08 -16.46
CA SER A 13 -2.21 -22.78 -15.03
C SER A 13 -3.57 -22.62 -14.34
N LEU A 14 -4.71 -22.69 -15.06
CA LEU A 14 -6.00 -22.26 -14.49
C LEU A 14 -7.13 -23.30 -14.35
N CYS A 15 -7.11 -24.48 -14.97
CA CYS A 15 -8.21 -25.46 -14.81
C CYS A 15 -7.75 -26.90 -15.08
N ASP A 16 -7.46 -27.67 -14.03
CA ASP A 16 -7.31 -29.11 -14.15
C ASP A 16 -8.68 -29.81 -14.11
N GLU A 17 -8.76 -30.93 -14.84
CA GLU A 17 -9.83 -31.93 -14.85
C GLU A 17 -10.96 -31.83 -15.89
N VAL A 18 -11.57 -30.67 -16.18
CA VAL A 18 -12.69 -30.61 -17.16
C VAL A 18 -12.21 -30.56 -18.62
N ARG A 19 -10.96 -30.10 -18.86
CA ARG A 19 -10.46 -29.74 -20.20
C ARG A 19 -9.93 -30.90 -21.03
N VAL A 20 -9.35 -31.91 -20.39
CA VAL A 20 -8.66 -33.01 -21.09
C VAL A 20 -9.65 -33.94 -21.81
N ARG A 21 -10.85 -34.13 -21.24
CA ARG A 21 -11.85 -35.08 -21.80
C ARG A 21 -12.56 -34.57 -23.05
N SER A 22 -12.74 -33.25 -23.21
CA SER A 22 -13.43 -32.67 -24.36
C SER A 22 -12.51 -32.52 -25.58
N PHE A 23 -11.26 -32.13 -25.35
CA PHE A 23 -10.25 -32.02 -26.42
C PHE A 23 -9.83 -33.39 -26.97
N SER A 24 -9.67 -34.40 -26.10
CA SER A 24 -9.39 -35.78 -26.52
C SER A 24 -10.53 -36.41 -27.34
N ARG A 25 -11.78 -35.96 -27.12
CA ARG A 25 -12.95 -36.43 -27.86
C ARG A 25 -13.08 -35.79 -29.25
N TRP A 26 -12.47 -34.62 -29.46
CA TRP A 26 -12.45 -33.88 -30.72
C TRP A 26 -11.35 -34.37 -31.67
N LEU A 27 -10.14 -34.65 -31.15
CA LEU A 27 -9.05 -35.25 -31.93
C LEU A 27 -9.45 -36.59 -32.59
N GLY A 28 -10.46 -37.28 -32.07
CA GLY A 28 -10.99 -38.53 -32.62
C GLY A 28 -12.11 -38.40 -33.67
N ARG A 29 -12.59 -37.20 -34.03
CA ARG A 29 -13.79 -37.05 -34.90
C ARG A 29 -13.63 -36.28 -36.21
N GLY A 30 -12.47 -35.69 -36.50
CA GLY A 30 -12.19 -35.11 -37.83
C GLY A 30 -13.16 -34.02 -38.29
N GLU A 31 -13.67 -33.19 -37.37
CA GLU A 31 -14.51 -32.03 -37.72
C GLU A 31 -13.65 -30.82 -38.11
N SER A 32 -14.13 -29.98 -39.05
CA SER A 32 -13.36 -28.87 -39.60
C SER A 32 -13.11 -27.76 -38.56
N GLU A 33 -11.88 -27.25 -38.53
CA GLU A 33 -11.37 -26.29 -37.55
C GLU A 33 -12.17 -24.96 -37.55
N ASP A 34 -12.83 -24.63 -38.66
CA ASP A 34 -13.45 -23.32 -38.90
C ASP A 34 -14.74 -23.07 -38.09
N LEU A 35 -15.39 -24.12 -37.58
CA LEU A 35 -16.66 -24.01 -36.84
C LEU A 35 -16.51 -24.27 -35.34
N PHE A 36 -15.48 -25.02 -34.93
CA PHE A 36 -15.29 -25.42 -33.54
C PHE A 36 -14.60 -24.33 -32.71
N LEU A 37 -13.56 -23.68 -33.26
CA LEU A 37 -12.78 -22.68 -32.55
C LEU A 37 -13.61 -21.44 -32.12
N PRO A 38 -14.46 -20.84 -32.98
CA PRO A 38 -15.25 -19.68 -32.58
C PRO A 38 -16.28 -20.02 -31.51
N ASN A 39 -16.95 -21.18 -31.64
CA ASN A 39 -17.94 -21.63 -30.66
C ASN A 39 -17.31 -22.02 -29.33
N PHE A 40 -16.18 -22.72 -29.35
CA PHE A 40 -15.45 -23.09 -28.13
C PHE A 40 -14.90 -21.85 -27.41
N VAL A 41 -14.33 -20.90 -28.14
CA VAL A 41 -13.89 -19.61 -27.58
C VAL A 41 -15.08 -18.85 -27.00
N MET A 42 -16.21 -18.79 -27.69
CA MET A 42 -17.41 -18.12 -27.20
C MET A 42 -17.98 -18.78 -25.93
N GLN A 43 -18.03 -20.11 -25.90
CA GLN A 43 -18.50 -20.88 -24.75
C GLN A 43 -17.54 -20.74 -23.55
N LEU A 44 -16.23 -20.73 -23.79
CA LEU A 44 -15.21 -20.51 -22.76
C LEU A 44 -15.30 -19.08 -22.21
N THR A 45 -15.48 -18.07 -23.07
CA THR A 45 -15.65 -16.67 -22.65
C THR A 45 -16.91 -16.51 -21.80
N GLN A 46 -18.02 -17.18 -22.17
CA GLN A 46 -19.25 -17.19 -21.40
C GLN A 46 -19.11 -17.94 -20.07
N GLN A 47 -18.35 -19.04 -20.04
CA GLN A 47 -18.12 -19.82 -18.83
C GLN A 47 -17.20 -19.09 -17.84
N ILE A 48 -16.14 -18.42 -18.32
CA ILE A 48 -15.30 -17.52 -17.52
C ILE A 48 -16.14 -16.38 -16.94
N ARG A 49 -17.04 -15.77 -17.73
CA ARG A 49 -17.98 -14.75 -17.22
C ARG A 49 -18.97 -15.25 -16.18
N ARG A 50 -19.34 -16.54 -16.19
CA ARG A 50 -20.24 -17.14 -15.20
C ARG A 50 -19.54 -17.55 -13.91
N ILE A 51 -18.26 -17.91 -13.98
CA ILE A 51 -17.45 -18.33 -12.81
C ILE A 51 -16.83 -17.12 -12.12
N SER A 52 -16.44 -16.08 -12.87
CA SER A 52 -16.19 -14.76 -12.29
C SER A 52 -17.52 -14.10 -11.96
N LYS A 53 -18.04 -14.31 -10.75
CA LYS A 53 -18.75 -13.18 -10.11
C LYS A 53 -17.74 -12.04 -10.12
N PRO A 54 -17.99 -10.91 -10.79
CA PRO A 54 -17.13 -9.76 -10.59
C PRO A 54 -17.25 -9.43 -9.10
N ILE A 55 -16.18 -9.62 -8.35
CA ILE A 55 -15.96 -8.72 -7.21
C ILE A 55 -16.07 -7.36 -7.86
N THR A 56 -17.09 -6.61 -7.47
CA THR A 56 -17.36 -5.27 -7.98
C THR A 56 -16.19 -4.40 -7.56
N HIS A 57 -15.10 -4.43 -8.34
CA HIS A 57 -14.11 -3.38 -8.33
C HIS A 57 -14.81 -2.18 -8.91
N ASN A 58 -15.26 -1.30 -8.01
CA ASN A 58 -15.85 -0.05 -8.40
C ASN A 58 -14.80 0.72 -9.21
N VAL A 59 -14.97 0.74 -10.52
CA VAL A 59 -14.11 1.48 -11.47
C VAL A 59 -14.14 2.99 -11.17
N ASN A 60 -15.11 3.43 -10.35
CA ASN A 60 -15.07 4.71 -9.65
C ASN A 60 -14.41 4.52 -8.27
N LYS A 61 -13.09 4.35 -8.20
CA LYS A 61 -12.37 4.36 -6.91
C LYS A 61 -12.47 5.78 -6.35
N SER A 62 -13.46 6.02 -5.49
CA SER A 62 -13.44 7.14 -4.55
C SER A 62 -12.14 7.06 -3.77
N HIS A 63 -11.49 8.20 -3.56
CA HIS A 63 -10.22 8.30 -2.85
C HIS A 63 -10.16 7.38 -1.61
N SER A 64 -9.10 6.59 -1.50
CA SER A 64 -8.88 5.72 -0.36
C SER A 64 -8.55 6.58 0.87
N SER A 65 -9.41 6.56 1.88
CA SER A 65 -9.22 7.30 3.13
C SER A 65 -7.86 6.98 3.76
N TYR A 66 -7.20 8.00 4.30
CA TYR A 66 -5.99 7.84 5.10
C TYR A 66 -6.38 7.74 6.58
N PRO A 67 -6.18 6.58 7.24
CA PRO A 67 -6.56 6.39 8.64
C PRO A 67 -5.57 7.05 9.62
N ILE A 68 -5.14 8.27 9.33
CA ILE A 68 -4.38 9.13 10.23
C ILE A 68 -5.27 10.32 10.55
N PRO A 69 -5.59 10.57 11.84
CA PRO A 69 -6.45 11.68 12.23
C PRO A 69 -6.02 13.00 11.61
N GLY A 70 -6.96 13.71 10.98
CA GLY A 70 -6.73 15.00 10.33
C GLY A 70 -6.08 14.95 8.94
N LEU A 71 -5.47 13.83 8.53
CA LEU A 71 -4.78 13.73 7.24
C LEU A 71 -5.74 13.86 6.05
N ASP A 72 -6.89 13.17 6.10
CA ASP A 72 -7.91 13.27 5.05
C ASP A 72 -8.42 14.70 4.85
N ALA A 73 -8.56 15.48 5.92
CA ALA A 73 -9.00 16.87 5.85
C ALA A 73 -7.97 17.76 5.11
N LEU A 74 -6.67 17.58 5.38
CA LEU A 74 -5.61 18.28 4.66
C LEU A 74 -5.55 17.87 3.18
N VAL A 75 -5.69 16.57 2.89
CA VAL A 75 -5.70 16.09 1.50
C VAL A 75 -6.94 16.57 0.75
N ALA A 76 -8.11 16.67 1.40
CA ALA A 76 -9.31 17.23 0.80
C ALA A 76 -9.11 18.70 0.41
N ARG A 77 -8.51 19.52 1.29
CA ARG A 77 -8.14 20.91 0.98
C ARG A 77 -7.15 21.01 -0.16
N GLN A 78 -6.12 20.17 -0.18
CA GLN A 78 -5.18 20.13 -1.29
C GLN A 78 -5.86 19.77 -2.61
N ARG A 79 -6.83 18.84 -2.61
CA ARG A 79 -7.58 18.46 -3.82
C ARG A 79 -8.48 19.58 -4.35
N GLN A 80 -8.95 20.48 -3.50
CA GLN A 80 -9.68 21.67 -3.94
C GLN A 80 -8.77 22.63 -4.72
N ALA A 81 -7.50 22.76 -4.32
CA ALA A 81 -6.53 23.63 -4.99
C ALA A 81 -5.82 22.97 -6.19
N ALA A 82 -5.55 21.66 -6.12
CA ALA A 82 -4.88 20.88 -7.15
C ALA A 82 -5.58 19.51 -7.32
N PRO A 83 -6.62 19.45 -8.18
CA PRO A 83 -7.39 18.24 -8.39
C PRO A 83 -6.54 17.05 -8.88
N ALA A 84 -6.89 15.84 -8.45
CA ALA A 84 -6.23 14.58 -8.83
C ALA A 84 -4.76 14.42 -8.39
N SER A 85 -4.29 15.20 -7.41
CA SER A 85 -2.98 14.97 -6.80
C SER A 85 -3.08 13.92 -5.67
N PRO A 86 -2.33 12.80 -5.73
CA PRO A 86 -2.17 11.92 -4.59
C PRO A 86 -1.42 12.63 -3.46
N LEU A 87 -1.31 11.97 -2.30
CA LEU A 87 -0.50 12.48 -1.21
C LEU A 87 0.98 12.47 -1.61
N GLN A 88 1.62 13.65 -1.66
CA GLN A 88 3.03 13.79 -2.03
C GLN A 88 3.83 14.26 -0.81
N LEU A 89 4.71 13.39 -0.31
CA LEU A 89 5.51 13.58 0.89
C LEU A 89 6.94 14.02 0.56
N THR A 90 7.51 14.85 1.43
CA THR A 90 8.93 15.26 1.42
C THR A 90 9.47 15.33 2.86
N GLY A 91 10.78 15.56 3.02
CA GLY A 91 11.45 15.56 4.32
C GLY A 91 11.70 14.15 4.87
N ARG A 92 11.46 13.94 6.17
CA ARG A 92 11.61 12.66 6.88
C ARG A 92 10.36 11.77 6.72
N TYR A 93 9.91 11.60 5.48
CA TYR A 93 8.60 11.02 5.14
C TYR A 93 8.40 9.56 5.58
N LEU A 94 9.46 8.78 5.78
CA LEU A 94 9.35 7.35 6.14
C LEU A 94 8.56 7.15 7.43
N HIS A 95 8.68 8.07 8.39
CA HIS A 95 7.96 7.97 9.66
C HIS A 95 6.43 8.03 9.46
N LEU A 96 5.95 8.91 8.57
CA LEU A 96 4.53 8.95 8.21
C LEU A 96 4.10 7.71 7.41
N ILE A 97 4.97 7.18 6.56
CA ILE A 97 4.71 5.94 5.81
C ILE A 97 4.57 4.75 6.77
N TYR A 98 5.46 4.61 7.77
CA TYR A 98 5.37 3.55 8.76
C TYR A 98 4.09 3.66 9.59
N ALA A 99 3.75 4.87 10.06
CA ALA A 99 2.49 5.10 10.79
C ALA A 99 1.27 4.75 9.91
N LEU A 100 1.26 5.19 8.65
CA LEU A 100 0.16 4.93 7.72
C LEU A 100 -0.02 3.43 7.45
N ILE A 101 1.07 2.72 7.10
CA ILE A 101 1.00 1.29 6.78
C ILE A 101 0.60 0.50 8.02
N SER A 102 1.21 0.79 9.19
CA SER A 102 0.88 0.13 10.46
C SER A 102 -0.62 0.23 10.77
N THR A 103 -1.21 1.43 10.64
CA THR A 103 -2.65 1.61 10.85
C THR A 103 -3.50 0.91 9.78
N LEU A 104 -3.07 0.93 8.52
CA LEU A 104 -3.82 0.29 7.43
C LEU A 104 -3.91 -1.24 7.58
N ILE A 105 -2.83 -1.90 8.00
CA ILE A 105 -2.79 -3.36 8.10
C ILE A 105 -3.39 -3.89 9.40
N ALA A 106 -3.44 -3.06 10.45
CA ALA A 106 -4.05 -3.40 11.73
C ALA A 106 -5.58 -3.39 11.67
N ALA A 107 -6.22 -4.03 12.65
CA ALA A 107 -7.65 -3.85 12.89
C ALA A 107 -7.93 -2.39 13.29
N PRO A 108 -9.08 -1.82 12.89
CA PRO A 108 -10.18 -2.42 12.13
C PRO A 108 -10.01 -2.35 10.60
N HIS A 109 -8.91 -1.78 10.10
CA HIS A 109 -8.76 -1.46 8.69
C HIS A 109 -8.46 -2.67 7.81
N LEU A 110 -7.61 -3.58 8.29
CA LEU A 110 -7.28 -4.86 7.66
C LEU A 110 -7.07 -4.74 6.14
N LYS A 111 -6.24 -3.78 5.72
CA LYS A 111 -5.93 -3.51 4.31
C LYS A 111 -4.68 -4.25 3.84
N THR A 112 -4.58 -4.37 2.52
CA THR A 112 -3.37 -4.75 1.81
C THR A 112 -2.72 -3.50 1.19
N VAL A 113 -1.40 -3.39 1.29
CA VAL A 113 -0.64 -2.24 0.77
C VAL A 113 0.52 -2.73 -0.10
N VAL A 114 0.78 -2.02 -1.20
CA VAL A 114 1.98 -2.19 -2.02
C VAL A 114 2.95 -1.04 -1.73
N VAL A 115 4.22 -1.35 -1.51
CA VAL A 115 5.32 -0.39 -1.42
C VAL A 115 6.27 -0.63 -2.58
N ILE A 116 6.53 0.38 -3.39
CA ILE A 116 7.61 0.38 -4.39
C ILE A 116 8.70 1.29 -3.86
N ASP A 117 9.83 0.70 -3.46
CA ASP A 117 10.94 1.40 -2.83
C ASP A 117 12.14 1.46 -3.77
N LEU A 118 12.38 2.65 -4.33
CA LEU A 118 13.50 2.93 -5.22
C LEU A 118 14.75 3.40 -4.46
N GLU A 119 14.62 3.74 -3.18
CA GLU A 119 15.74 4.22 -2.36
C GLU A 119 16.37 3.10 -1.52
N ASP A 120 15.71 1.94 -1.41
CA ASP A 120 16.09 0.82 -0.54
C ASP A 120 16.20 1.25 0.94
N ARG A 121 15.24 2.07 1.38
CA ARG A 121 15.19 2.65 2.73
C ARG A 121 13.97 2.24 3.53
N PHE A 122 12.98 1.63 2.88
CA PHE A 122 11.82 1.08 3.55
C PHE A 122 12.21 -0.22 4.24
N ASP A 123 11.97 -0.28 5.54
CA ASP A 123 12.25 -1.41 6.40
C ASP A 123 10.96 -1.91 7.05
N ALA A 124 10.49 -3.06 6.60
CA ALA A 124 9.24 -3.65 7.07
C ALA A 124 9.28 -4.01 8.56
N THR A 125 10.47 -4.20 9.17
CA THR A 125 10.57 -4.51 10.60
C THR A 125 10.23 -3.32 11.49
N ARG A 126 10.12 -2.11 10.93
CA ARG A 126 9.69 -0.91 11.65
C ARG A 126 8.17 -0.76 11.71
N LEU A 127 7.42 -1.58 10.98
CA LEU A 127 5.98 -1.61 11.06
C LEU A 127 5.53 -2.14 12.42
N THR A 128 4.55 -1.48 13.01
CA THR A 128 3.96 -1.91 14.27
C THR A 128 2.61 -2.53 13.98
N VAL A 129 2.44 -3.78 14.39
CA VAL A 129 1.14 -4.44 14.37
C VAL A 129 0.57 -4.27 15.77
N GLY A 130 -0.49 -3.48 15.92
CA GLY A 130 -1.13 -3.34 17.22
C GLY A 130 -1.68 -4.67 17.69
N SER A 131 -1.16 -5.20 18.79
CA SER A 131 -1.90 -6.17 19.61
C SER A 131 -3.18 -5.47 20.03
N GLY A 132 -4.34 -6.11 19.82
CA GLY A 132 -5.61 -5.52 20.24
C GLY A 132 -5.61 -5.26 21.76
N PRO A 133 -6.51 -4.40 22.27
CA PRO A 133 -6.60 -4.11 23.70
C PRO A 133 -7.06 -5.28 24.60
N ASN A 134 -7.00 -6.53 24.12
CA ASN A 134 -7.52 -7.72 24.81
C ASN A 134 -6.47 -8.82 25.05
N ASP A 135 -5.19 -8.63 24.71
CA ASP A 135 -4.17 -9.70 24.84
C ASP A 135 -3.53 -9.78 26.24
N ASP A 136 -3.98 -8.97 27.21
CA ASP A 136 -3.48 -8.99 28.60
C ASP A 136 -4.28 -9.92 29.54
N ALA A 137 -5.16 -10.78 29.02
CA ALA A 137 -5.90 -11.75 29.83
C ALA A 137 -5.44 -13.20 29.55
N ASP A 138 -4.48 -13.64 30.36
CA ASP A 138 -4.43 -15.02 30.89
C ASP A 138 -4.41 -16.16 29.84
N HIS A 139 -3.27 -16.36 29.17
CA HIS A 139 -3.04 -17.57 28.37
C HIS A 139 -2.18 -18.59 29.12
N ASP A 140 -2.90 -19.49 29.79
CA ASP A 140 -2.49 -20.88 29.99
C ASP A 140 -2.02 -21.45 28.64
N LYS A 141 -0.81 -22.02 28.63
CA LYS A 141 -0.14 -22.50 27.41
C LYS A 141 -0.80 -23.79 26.93
N HIS A 142 -1.86 -23.64 26.13
CA HIS A 142 -2.30 -24.70 25.24
C HIS A 142 -1.83 -24.39 23.82
N ASP A 143 -0.91 -25.23 23.34
CA ASP A 143 -0.36 -25.26 21.98
C ASP A 143 -1.45 -25.55 20.93
N ILE A 144 -2.35 -24.61 20.72
CA ILE A 144 -3.20 -24.54 19.54
C ILE A 144 -2.55 -23.47 18.67
N GLU A 145 -1.84 -23.91 17.63
CA GLU A 145 -1.44 -23.06 16.50
C GLU A 145 -2.71 -22.52 15.84
N THR A 146 -3.30 -21.48 16.41
CA THR A 146 -4.28 -20.66 15.73
C THR A 146 -3.54 -19.95 14.61
N ASP A 147 -3.94 -20.27 13.37
CA ASP A 147 -3.56 -19.64 12.11
C ASP A 147 -3.88 -18.13 12.20
N THR A 148 -3.04 -17.40 12.93
CA THR A 148 -3.18 -15.97 13.18
C THR A 148 -2.72 -15.27 11.92
N ASP A 149 -3.67 -14.57 11.27
CA ASP A 149 -3.46 -13.83 10.03
C ASP A 149 -2.47 -12.67 10.25
N ASP A 150 -1.16 -12.99 10.15
CA ASP A 150 -0.05 -12.07 10.36
C ASP A 150 -0.21 -10.83 9.45
N PRO A 151 -0.47 -9.63 10.02
CA PRO A 151 -0.74 -8.42 9.24
C PRO A 151 0.40 -8.02 8.30
N LEU A 152 1.65 -8.44 8.58
CA LEU A 152 2.79 -8.15 7.73
C LEU A 152 2.73 -8.88 6.37
N ARG A 153 2.01 -10.01 6.28
CA ARG A 153 1.77 -10.74 5.01
C ARG A 153 1.00 -9.92 3.98
N HIS A 154 0.39 -8.81 4.39
CA HIS A 154 -0.41 -7.93 3.55
C HIS A 154 0.36 -6.68 3.10
N VAL A 155 1.66 -6.61 3.35
CA VAL A 155 2.56 -5.57 2.82
C VAL A 155 3.45 -6.17 1.73
N HIS A 156 3.23 -5.75 0.48
CA HIS A 156 3.99 -6.23 -0.68
C HIS A 156 5.04 -5.20 -1.06
N VAL A 157 6.33 -5.52 -0.85
CA VAL A 157 7.44 -4.60 -1.12
C VAL A 157 8.15 -4.97 -2.42
N TYR A 158 8.28 -4.02 -3.34
CA TYR A 158 9.02 -4.13 -4.58
C TYR A 158 10.21 -3.19 -4.55
N ARG A 159 11.41 -3.72 -4.80
CA ARG A 159 12.66 -2.95 -4.90
C ARG A 159 13.28 -3.17 -6.27
N PRO A 160 12.81 -2.45 -7.31
CA PRO A 160 13.33 -2.66 -8.66
C PRO A 160 14.79 -2.19 -8.74
N ALA A 161 15.64 -3.01 -9.37
CA ALA A 161 17.07 -2.72 -9.52
C ALA A 161 17.36 -1.49 -10.42
N ARG A 162 16.35 -1.00 -11.16
CA ARG A 162 16.47 0.13 -12.08
C ARG A 162 15.46 1.21 -11.68
N SER A 163 15.89 2.46 -11.69
CA SER A 163 15.07 3.63 -11.32
C SER A 163 14.55 4.44 -12.52
N SER A 164 14.57 3.87 -13.74
CA SER A 164 14.03 4.58 -14.91
C SER A 164 12.51 4.73 -14.80
N ILE A 165 11.99 5.85 -15.31
CA ILE A 165 10.56 6.20 -15.24
C ILE A 165 9.69 5.16 -15.95
N GLU A 166 10.13 4.69 -17.12
CA GLU A 166 9.43 3.65 -17.89
C GLU A 166 9.33 2.34 -17.09
N HIS A 167 10.45 1.93 -16.48
CA HIS A 167 10.48 0.73 -15.65
C HIS A 167 9.60 0.86 -14.41
N LEU A 168 9.58 2.03 -13.76
CA LEU A 168 8.69 2.29 -12.63
C LEU A 168 7.21 2.11 -13.03
N ARG A 169 6.81 2.58 -14.21
CA ARG A 169 5.43 2.40 -14.71
C ARG A 169 5.10 0.93 -14.92
N ASP A 170 6.02 0.16 -15.50
CA ASP A 170 5.84 -1.29 -15.66
C ASP A 170 5.72 -2.00 -14.31
N VAL A 171 6.52 -1.60 -13.31
CA VAL A 171 6.44 -2.14 -11.95
C VAL A 171 5.10 -1.80 -11.29
N ILE A 172 4.61 -0.55 -11.42
CA ILE A 172 3.29 -0.15 -10.91
C ILE A 172 2.19 -1.00 -11.56
N ALA A 173 2.21 -1.13 -12.89
CA ALA A 173 1.22 -1.91 -13.63
C ALA A 173 1.28 -3.41 -13.27
N ALA A 174 2.47 -3.98 -13.10
CA ALA A 174 2.66 -5.37 -12.70
C ALA A 174 2.18 -5.61 -11.26
N ALA A 175 2.46 -4.69 -10.33
CA ALA A 175 1.97 -4.77 -8.96
C ALA A 175 0.44 -4.68 -8.93
N GLU A 176 -0.17 -3.76 -9.67
CA GLU A 176 -1.61 -3.62 -9.81
C GLU A 176 -2.26 -4.89 -10.38
N HIS A 177 -1.71 -5.43 -11.47
CA HIS A 177 -2.18 -6.69 -12.04
C HIS A 177 -2.06 -7.85 -11.03
N ARG A 178 -0.97 -7.93 -10.27
CA ARG A 178 -0.79 -8.96 -9.23
C ARG A 178 -1.81 -8.83 -8.11
N MET A 179 -2.12 -7.60 -7.65
CA MET A 179 -3.10 -7.37 -6.58
C MET A 179 -4.54 -7.62 -7.03
N LEU A 180 -4.87 -7.38 -8.31
CA LEU A 180 -6.22 -7.59 -8.83
C LEU A 180 -6.48 -9.02 -9.31
N TYR A 181 -5.49 -9.64 -9.95
CA TYR A 181 -5.68 -10.90 -10.67
C TYR A 181 -4.70 -12.01 -10.24
N GLY A 182 -3.66 -11.66 -9.50
CA GLY A 182 -2.62 -12.60 -9.09
C GLY A 182 -3.03 -13.53 -7.94
N ARG A 183 -2.16 -14.50 -7.67
CA ARG A 183 -2.23 -15.34 -6.46
C ARG A 183 -1.36 -14.70 -5.39
N HIS A 184 -1.97 -14.42 -4.23
CA HIS A 184 -1.32 -13.89 -3.03
C HIS A 184 -2.23 -14.12 -1.83
N ASP A 185 -1.65 -14.14 -0.63
CA ASP A 185 -2.38 -14.45 0.61
C ASP A 185 -3.35 -13.34 1.02
N SER A 186 -3.14 -12.13 0.48
CA SER A 186 -3.92 -10.94 0.83
C SER A 186 -5.27 -10.79 0.10
N ARG A 187 -5.78 -11.85 -0.55
CA ARG A 187 -7.04 -11.80 -1.34
C ARG A 187 -8.30 -11.60 -0.48
N THR A 188 -8.21 -11.86 0.81
CA THR A 188 -9.28 -11.65 1.80
C THR A 188 -9.38 -10.19 2.25
N ARG A 189 -8.35 -9.37 1.97
CA ARG A 189 -8.25 -7.97 2.39
C ARG A 189 -8.37 -7.03 1.20
N GLU A 190 -9.05 -5.90 1.40
CA GLU A 190 -9.12 -4.87 0.36
C GLU A 190 -7.73 -4.29 0.07
N TRP A 191 -7.37 -4.20 -1.20
CA TRP A 191 -6.18 -3.46 -1.62
C TRP A 191 -6.41 -1.95 -1.58
N TRP A 192 -5.77 -1.30 -0.61
CA TRP A 192 -5.86 0.13 -0.38
C TRP A 192 -5.19 0.91 -1.53
N GLY A 193 -3.93 0.59 -1.84
CA GLY A 193 -3.21 1.21 -2.95
C GLY A 193 -1.71 0.99 -2.91
N THR A 194 -1.00 1.81 -3.70
CA THR A 194 0.45 1.79 -3.87
C THR A 194 1.09 3.04 -3.28
N ILE A 195 2.15 2.83 -2.51
CA ILE A 195 3.07 3.85 -2.00
C ILE A 195 4.36 3.76 -2.81
N VAL A 196 4.80 4.87 -3.40
CA VAL A 196 6.06 4.95 -4.16
C VAL A 196 7.06 5.81 -3.41
N ILE A 197 8.24 5.24 -3.12
CA ILE A 197 9.35 5.91 -2.43
C ILE A 197 10.48 6.14 -3.44
N GLY A 198 11.02 7.36 -3.46
CA GLY A 198 12.16 7.73 -4.31
C GLY A 198 11.82 8.26 -5.69
N ALA A 199 10.53 8.48 -6.00
CA ALA A 199 10.11 9.04 -7.28
C ALA A 199 9.07 10.16 -7.12
N PRO A 200 9.21 11.27 -7.86
CA PRO A 200 8.21 12.32 -7.88
C PRO A 200 6.95 11.85 -8.63
N LEU A 201 5.82 12.50 -8.37
CA LEU A 201 4.52 12.19 -9.00
C LEU A 201 4.58 12.12 -10.53
N ALA A 202 5.35 12.98 -11.19
CA ALA A 202 5.49 12.98 -12.65
C ALA A 202 6.03 11.66 -13.22
N ALA A 203 6.77 10.88 -12.43
CA ALA A 203 7.26 9.56 -12.84
C ALA A 203 6.17 8.48 -12.77
N THR A 204 5.09 8.71 -12.01
CA THR A 204 3.98 7.76 -11.85
C THR A 204 2.78 8.09 -12.75
N THR A 205 2.85 9.16 -13.56
CA THR A 205 1.85 9.50 -14.57
C THR A 205 2.18 8.84 -15.89
N GLY A 206 1.18 8.22 -16.55
CA GLY A 206 1.38 7.54 -17.84
C GLY A 206 1.31 8.51 -19.02
N SER A 207 2.16 8.29 -20.04
CA SER A 207 2.13 9.06 -21.29
C SER A 207 0.92 8.75 -22.19
N SER A 208 0.18 7.67 -21.91
CA SER A 208 -0.93 7.17 -22.75
C SER A 208 -2.32 7.64 -22.29
N SER A 209 -2.44 8.31 -21.14
CA SER A 209 -3.68 8.99 -20.80
C SER A 209 -3.66 10.37 -21.43
N ALA A 210 -4.66 10.70 -22.25
CA ALA A 210 -4.82 12.03 -22.89
C ALA A 210 -4.88 13.21 -21.89
N ALA A 211 -4.80 12.93 -20.59
CA ALA A 211 -4.81 13.89 -19.49
C ALA A 211 -3.62 13.76 -18.50
N GLY A 212 -2.59 12.96 -18.79
CA GLY A 212 -1.38 12.85 -17.96
C GLY A 212 -1.63 12.50 -16.49
N ARG A 213 -2.64 11.67 -16.19
CA ARG A 213 -3.01 11.33 -14.80
C ARG A 213 -2.07 10.26 -14.21
N PRO A 214 -1.77 10.35 -12.90
CA PRO A 214 -1.13 9.25 -12.17
C PRO A 214 -1.99 8.00 -12.24
N SER A 215 -1.36 6.83 -12.17
CA SER A 215 -2.12 5.59 -12.01
C SER A 215 -3.05 5.72 -10.80
N SER A 216 -4.33 5.35 -10.96
CA SER A 216 -5.34 5.45 -9.91
C SER A 216 -5.03 4.58 -8.69
N SER A 217 -4.12 3.60 -8.85
CA SER A 217 -3.62 2.77 -7.77
C SER A 217 -2.61 3.48 -6.87
N VAL A 218 -1.92 4.53 -7.34
CA VAL A 218 -0.93 5.28 -6.55
C VAL A 218 -1.64 6.27 -5.63
N GLN A 219 -1.56 6.01 -4.32
CA GLN A 219 -2.15 6.87 -3.29
C GLN A 219 -1.13 7.80 -2.65
N VAL A 220 0.14 7.36 -2.55
CA VAL A 220 1.21 8.14 -1.93
C VAL A 220 2.46 8.11 -2.81
N THR A 221 3.08 9.27 -2.99
CA THR A 221 4.46 9.37 -3.47
C THR A 221 5.31 10.07 -2.42
N ALA A 222 6.56 9.63 -2.28
CA ALA A 222 7.52 10.23 -1.38
C ALA A 222 8.82 10.47 -2.13
N SER A 223 9.27 11.73 -2.16
CA SER A 223 10.49 12.10 -2.85
C SER A 223 11.05 13.41 -2.29
N TRP A 224 12.13 13.90 -2.89
CA TRP A 224 12.64 15.24 -2.61
C TRP A 224 11.61 16.36 -2.92
N ARG A 225 10.61 16.10 -3.78
CA ARG A 225 9.46 16.97 -4.05
C ARG A 225 8.16 16.41 -3.49
N GLY A 226 7.43 17.26 -2.78
CA GLY A 226 6.10 16.97 -2.24
C GLY A 226 5.46 18.23 -1.67
N TRP A 227 4.15 18.22 -1.49
CA TRP A 227 3.40 19.35 -0.92
C TRP A 227 3.20 19.22 0.60
N MET A 228 3.49 18.04 1.16
CA MET A 228 3.47 17.79 2.59
C MET A 228 4.85 17.39 3.08
N ARG A 229 5.37 18.16 4.03
CA ARG A 229 6.70 17.97 4.60
C ARG A 229 6.58 17.28 5.95
N VAL A 230 7.35 16.22 6.15
CA VAL A 230 7.43 15.52 7.44
C VAL A 230 8.74 15.91 8.11
N ASP A 231 8.66 16.45 9.32
CA ASP A 231 9.82 16.73 10.16
C ASP A 231 9.53 16.24 11.59
N ARG A 232 10.59 16.11 12.38
CA ARG A 232 10.44 15.87 13.82
C ARG A 232 10.12 17.19 14.49
N ASP A 233 9.23 17.18 15.47
CA ASP A 233 8.94 18.40 16.23
C ASP A 233 10.23 18.93 16.89
N GLU A 234 10.37 20.25 16.96
CA GLU A 234 11.61 20.87 17.43
C GLU A 234 11.80 20.62 18.92
N VAL A 235 12.78 19.78 19.27
CA VAL A 235 13.28 19.72 20.65
C VAL A 235 14.19 20.91 20.90
N ARG A 236 13.86 21.70 21.92
CA ARG A 236 14.59 22.91 22.31
C ARG A 236 16.09 22.65 22.35
N GLY A 237 16.85 23.45 21.59
CA GLY A 237 18.30 23.34 21.49
C GLY A 237 19.04 23.60 22.81
N PHE A 238 20.37 23.45 22.79
CA PHE A 238 21.20 23.74 23.95
C PHE A 238 21.08 25.21 24.37
N PRO A 239 21.02 25.51 25.68
CA PRO A 239 21.08 26.88 26.16
C PRO A 239 22.34 27.57 25.64
N LEU A 240 22.21 28.83 25.22
CA LEU A 240 23.36 29.66 24.87
C LEU A 240 24.28 29.77 26.09
N GLY A 241 25.52 29.30 25.97
CA GLY A 241 26.51 29.28 27.06
C GLY A 241 26.68 27.94 27.78
N ALA A 242 25.98 26.88 27.38
CA ALA A 242 26.16 25.55 27.96
C ALA A 242 27.60 25.02 27.70
N GLY A 243 28.27 24.57 28.77
CA GLY A 243 29.60 23.99 28.67
C GLY A 243 29.58 22.58 28.09
N VAL A 244 30.69 22.12 27.48
CA VAL A 244 30.79 20.77 26.89
C VAL A 244 30.45 19.65 27.89
N GLY A 245 30.85 19.79 29.16
CA GLY A 245 30.53 18.81 30.21
C GLY A 245 29.03 18.77 30.54
N GLU A 246 28.36 19.91 30.52
CA GLU A 246 26.92 20.03 30.76
C GLU A 246 26.11 19.45 29.58
N VAL A 247 26.58 19.67 28.35
CA VAL A 247 26.02 19.09 27.12
C VAL A 247 26.07 17.55 27.16
N LEU A 248 27.20 16.99 27.59
CA LEU A 248 27.39 15.53 27.67
C LEU A 248 26.57 14.90 28.81
N ALA A 249 26.50 15.55 29.97
CA ALA A 249 25.69 15.08 31.11
C ALA A 249 24.18 15.03 30.78
N ASP A 250 23.71 15.93 29.92
CA ASP A 250 22.31 15.99 29.48
C ASP A 250 22.01 15.15 28.23
N ARG A 251 23.02 14.55 27.58
CA ARG A 251 22.89 13.92 26.27
C ARG A 251 21.81 12.84 26.26
N GLU A 252 21.82 11.93 27.23
CA GLU A 252 20.85 10.83 27.30
C GLU A 252 19.43 11.34 27.51
N ARG A 253 19.24 12.31 28.41
CA ARG A 253 17.93 12.93 28.66
C ARG A 253 17.39 13.65 27.42
N ARG A 254 18.26 14.37 26.71
CA ARG A 254 17.88 15.05 25.47
C ARG A 254 17.61 14.08 24.32
N GLN A 255 18.38 13.00 24.23
CA GLN A 255 18.13 11.94 23.25
C GLN A 255 16.77 11.30 23.51
N ALA A 256 16.44 11.00 24.77
CA ALA A 256 15.11 10.51 25.15
C ALA A 256 14.00 11.52 24.79
N ALA A 257 14.18 12.82 25.07
CA ALA A 257 13.22 13.85 24.69
C ALA A 257 13.04 13.96 23.16
N VAL A 258 14.12 13.82 22.38
CA VAL A 258 14.05 13.73 20.92
C VAL A 258 13.30 12.48 20.53
N ASP A 259 13.59 11.32 21.12
CA ASP A 259 12.97 10.04 20.76
C ASP A 259 11.49 9.97 21.14
N GLU A 260 11.04 10.72 22.13
CA GLU A 260 9.63 10.91 22.50
C GLU A 260 8.92 11.99 21.69
N ALA A 261 9.66 12.95 21.12
CA ALA A 261 9.07 14.06 20.37
C ALA A 261 8.23 13.55 19.19
N PRO A 262 6.99 14.04 19.03
CA PRO A 262 6.10 13.61 17.96
C PRO A 262 6.65 14.01 16.59
N TRP A 263 6.16 13.33 15.57
CA TRP A 263 6.40 13.70 14.19
C TRP A 263 5.32 14.67 13.73
N THR A 264 5.70 15.63 12.91
CA THR A 264 4.78 16.62 12.35
C THR A 264 4.79 16.53 10.84
N ALA A 265 3.61 16.37 10.24
CA ALA A 265 3.40 16.52 8.81
C ALA A 265 2.71 17.87 8.54
N SER A 266 3.38 18.75 7.82
CA SER A 266 2.94 20.13 7.58
C SER A 266 2.79 20.44 6.08
N CYS A 267 1.84 21.31 5.75
CA CYS A 267 1.62 21.83 4.40
C CYS A 267 1.01 23.24 4.46
N ALA A 268 0.71 23.84 3.31
CA ALA A 268 0.09 25.16 3.23
C ALA A 268 -1.29 25.25 3.91
N TRP A 269 -1.95 24.11 4.17
CA TRP A 269 -3.31 24.05 4.71
C TRP A 269 -3.37 23.75 6.21
N GLY A 270 -2.24 23.51 6.85
CA GLY A 270 -2.12 23.17 8.27
C GLY A 270 -1.08 22.08 8.53
N SER A 271 -1.14 21.49 9.72
CA SER A 271 -0.27 20.40 10.13
C SER A 271 -1.04 19.35 10.95
N ILE A 272 -0.47 18.15 11.02
CA ILE A 272 -0.87 17.09 11.94
C ILE A 272 0.35 16.61 12.70
N ALA A 273 0.15 16.30 13.98
CA ALA A 273 1.14 15.59 14.79
C ALA A 273 0.77 14.10 14.84
N PHE A 274 1.76 13.22 14.80
CA PHE A 274 1.55 11.76 14.84
C PHE A 274 2.75 11.05 15.49
N GLN A 275 2.53 9.80 15.89
CA GLN A 275 3.58 8.89 16.37
C GLN A 275 3.69 7.69 15.43
N GLU A 276 4.87 7.07 15.36
CA GLU A 276 5.08 5.85 14.54
C GLU A 276 4.47 4.61 15.19
N LYS A 277 4.58 4.51 16.50
CA LYS A 277 3.94 3.45 17.29
C LYS A 277 2.48 3.83 17.43
N GLY A 278 1.58 2.90 17.07
CA GLY A 278 0.15 3.12 16.93
C GLY A 278 -0.46 4.07 17.96
N VAL A 279 -1.38 4.91 17.46
CA VAL A 279 -2.16 5.92 18.17
C VAL A 279 -2.19 5.71 19.69
N ALA A 280 -1.34 6.42 20.43
CA ALA A 280 -1.59 6.62 21.84
C ALA A 280 -2.97 7.29 21.92
N ALA A 281 -3.92 6.60 22.57
CA ALA A 281 -5.25 7.11 22.82
C ALA A 281 -5.15 8.55 23.29
N ALA A 282 -5.94 9.44 22.64
CA ALA A 282 -6.05 10.82 23.06
C ALA A 282 -6.27 10.84 24.58
N LYS A 283 -5.38 11.50 25.32
CA LYS A 283 -5.68 11.84 26.71
C LYS A 283 -6.82 12.84 26.66
N ASP A 284 -8.02 12.39 27.01
CA ASP A 284 -9.13 13.26 27.39
C ASP A 284 -8.63 14.14 28.53
N GLU A 285 -8.32 15.40 28.21
CA GLU A 285 -8.09 16.43 29.21
C GLU A 285 -9.47 16.93 29.66
N PRO A 286 -9.85 16.79 30.94
CA PRO A 286 -11.16 17.23 31.41
C PRO A 286 -11.25 18.76 31.34
N PRO A 287 -12.43 19.33 31.01
CA PRO A 287 -12.58 20.76 30.88
C PRO A 287 -12.32 21.44 32.22
N LEU A 288 -11.38 22.39 32.22
CA LEU A 288 -11.19 23.34 33.31
C LEU A 288 -12.48 24.13 33.50
N HIS A 289 -13.17 23.87 34.62
CA HIS A 289 -14.22 24.74 35.12
C HIS A 289 -13.67 26.16 35.32
N ARG A 290 -14.32 27.13 34.69
CA ARG A 290 -14.40 28.51 35.15
C ARG A 290 -15.87 28.90 35.23
#